data_AF-A0A8J9RIT3-F1
#
_entry.id   AF-A0A8J9RIT3-F1
#
_cell.length_a   1.000
_cell.length_b   1.000
_cell.length_c   1.000
_cell.angle_alpha   90.00
_cell.angle_beta   90.00
_cell.angle_gamma   90.00
#
_symmetry.space_group_name_H-M   'P 1'
#
loop_
_entity.id
_entity.type
_entity.pdbx_description
1 polymer ?
#
loop_
_entity_poly.entity_id
_entity_poly.type
_entity_poly.pdbx_seq_one_letter_code
_entity_poly.pdbx_strand_id
1 'polypeptide(L)'
;MASVGTCVRQLPLSGPQSFPTHSRPFSNIRSNSRSRRLAVRADAGNSGGAFPENLINQLSVAVTNFSPANAVKKAIAAAQAGQYDEAAIGGKVDAYIKDNPVVVFSWTRCPFCIKAKRELDSLNAKYLAVELDTMADGNAIRSELAKRTNRTSMPNVWINGEGIGGCNDGPGLMTLQRNGELVPMLKRAGAL
;
A
#
# COMPACT_ATOMS: atom_id res chain seq x y z
N MET A 1 70.25 -13.68 -12.09
CA MET A 1 70.50 -12.83 -13.27
C MET A 1 69.40 -13.05 -14.29
N ALA A 2 68.42 -12.15 -14.33
CA ALA A 2 67.65 -11.73 -15.51
C ALA A 2 66.69 -10.66 -14.99
N SER A 3 67.03 -9.42 -15.31
CA SER A 3 66.30 -8.20 -14.98
C SER A 3 65.38 -7.82 -16.15
N VAL A 4 64.54 -6.81 -15.89
CA VAL A 4 63.91 -5.85 -16.82
C VAL A 4 62.45 -6.13 -17.23
N GLY A 5 61.55 -5.25 -16.76
CA GLY A 5 60.82 -4.39 -17.71
C GLY A 5 59.29 -4.38 -17.70
N THR A 6 58.70 -3.71 -16.71
CA THR A 6 57.61 -2.70 -16.79
C THR A 6 56.68 -2.66 -18.01
N CYS A 7 55.36 -2.76 -17.79
CA CYS A 7 54.39 -1.78 -18.33
C CYS A 7 53.06 -1.79 -17.57
N VAL A 8 52.89 -0.79 -16.70
CA VAL A 8 51.63 -0.46 -16.01
C VAL A 8 50.74 0.29 -17.00
N ARG A 9 49.58 -0.28 -17.38
CA ARG A 9 48.53 0.47 -18.09
C ARG A 9 47.45 0.90 -17.11
N GLN A 10 47.61 2.14 -16.67
CA GLN A 10 46.62 2.97 -16.00
C GLN A 10 45.41 3.16 -16.93
N LEU A 11 44.22 2.73 -16.50
CA LEU A 11 42.95 3.11 -17.14
C LEU A 11 42.47 4.44 -16.54
N PRO A 12 42.06 5.42 -17.37
CA PRO A 12 41.62 6.72 -16.88
C PRO A 12 40.24 6.63 -16.20
N LEU A 13 40.20 7.07 -14.94
CA LEU A 13 39.01 7.38 -14.18
C LEU A 13 38.24 8.50 -14.90
N SER A 14 37.10 8.17 -15.48
CA SER A 14 36.16 9.13 -16.06
C SER A 14 35.22 9.62 -14.96
N GLY A 15 35.21 10.93 -14.75
CA GLY A 15 34.61 11.60 -13.59
C GLY A 15 33.07 11.58 -13.51
N PRO A 16 32.53 12.15 -12.41
CA PRO A 16 31.10 12.13 -12.11
C PRO A 16 30.32 13.05 -13.05
N GLN A 17 29.29 12.49 -13.69
CA GLN A 17 28.32 13.23 -14.48
C GLN A 17 27.37 14.01 -13.56
N SER A 18 27.50 15.33 -13.58
CA SER A 18 26.62 16.29 -12.92
C SER A 18 25.24 16.27 -13.56
N PHE A 19 24.21 15.84 -12.83
CA PHE A 19 22.83 15.95 -13.28
C PHE A 19 22.31 17.39 -13.07
N PRO A 20 21.70 18.03 -14.08
CA PRO A 20 21.09 19.34 -13.92
C PRO A 20 19.83 19.25 -13.05
N THR A 21 19.84 20.01 -11.96
CA THR A 21 18.68 20.23 -11.09
C THR A 21 17.66 21.11 -11.82
N HIS A 22 16.63 20.49 -12.38
CA HIS A 22 15.48 21.22 -12.91
C HIS A 22 14.53 21.62 -11.77
N SER A 23 14.87 22.71 -11.08
CA SER A 23 13.95 23.46 -10.21
C SER A 23 12.92 24.16 -11.11
N ARG A 24 11.71 23.60 -11.22
CA ARG A 24 10.57 24.32 -11.79
C ARG A 24 10.02 25.28 -10.73
N PRO A 25 9.91 26.58 -11.00
CA PRO A 25 9.31 27.52 -10.07
C PRO A 25 7.81 27.24 -9.95
N PHE A 26 7.34 27.06 -8.72
CA PHE A 26 5.92 27.11 -8.38
C PHE A 26 5.40 28.50 -8.74
N SER A 27 4.56 28.56 -9.77
CA SER A 27 3.83 29.76 -10.14
C SER A 27 2.81 30.10 -9.06
N ASN A 28 2.95 31.32 -8.54
CA ASN A 28 1.98 32.01 -7.69
C ASN A 28 0.57 31.95 -8.31
N ILE A 29 -0.34 31.22 -7.67
CA ILE A 29 -1.77 31.40 -7.90
C ILE A 29 -2.29 32.46 -6.93
N ARG A 30 -2.63 33.56 -7.56
CA ARG A 30 -3.23 34.81 -7.10
C ARG A 30 -4.45 34.60 -6.20
N SER A 31 -4.48 35.36 -5.12
CA SER A 31 -5.66 35.64 -4.30
C SER A 31 -6.78 36.25 -5.14
N ASN A 32 -8.01 35.74 -4.98
CA ASN A 32 -9.19 36.56 -5.25
C ASN A 32 -10.28 36.26 -4.22
N SER A 33 -10.29 37.12 -3.22
CA SER A 33 -11.41 37.41 -2.34
C SER A 33 -12.65 37.83 -3.12
N ARG A 34 -13.66 36.96 -3.18
CA ARG A 34 -15.05 37.41 -3.34
C ARG A 34 -15.97 36.66 -2.39
N SER A 35 -16.16 37.32 -1.26
CA SER A 35 -17.29 37.20 -0.35
C SER A 35 -18.61 37.00 -1.11
N ARG A 36 -19.21 35.83 -0.96
CA ARG A 36 -20.67 35.69 -0.98
C ARG A 36 -21.08 35.07 0.34
N ARG A 37 -21.29 35.95 1.33
CA ARG A 37 -22.17 35.68 2.48
C ARG A 37 -23.54 35.34 1.92
N LEU A 38 -23.89 34.06 1.85
CA LEU A 38 -25.30 33.68 1.88
C LEU A 38 -25.73 33.75 3.34
N ALA A 39 -26.44 34.82 3.68
CA ALA A 39 -27.16 34.93 4.93
C ALA A 39 -28.37 33.97 4.86
N VAL A 40 -28.27 32.82 5.53
CA VAL A 40 -29.44 32.00 5.82
C VAL A 40 -30.16 32.68 6.99
N ARG A 41 -31.34 33.23 6.70
CA ARG A 41 -32.30 33.71 7.69
C ARG A 41 -32.63 32.56 8.64
N ALA A 42 -32.32 32.72 9.91
CA ALA A 42 -32.86 31.90 10.99
C ALA A 42 -34.20 32.51 11.40
N ASP A 43 -35.30 31.82 11.12
CA ASP A 43 -36.59 32.07 11.75
C ASP A 43 -36.63 31.27 13.05
N ALA A 44 -36.74 31.99 14.17
CA ALA A 44 -36.89 31.45 15.50
C ALA A 44 -38.39 31.21 15.76
N GLY A 45 -38.76 29.95 16.01
CA GLY A 45 -40.14 29.52 16.27
C GLY A 45 -40.20 28.31 17.21
N ASN A 46 -40.05 28.61 18.50
CA ASN A 46 -40.54 27.98 19.73
C ASN A 46 -40.94 26.48 19.86
N SER A 47 -40.48 25.95 21.00
CA SER A 47 -41.13 25.02 21.97
C SER A 47 -41.16 23.51 21.74
N GLY A 48 -40.45 22.81 22.63
CA GLY A 48 -41.02 21.67 23.36
C GLY A 48 -40.12 20.45 23.49
N GLY A 49 -39.58 20.21 24.69
CA GLY A 49 -39.05 18.90 25.08
C GLY A 49 -37.69 18.96 25.76
N ALA A 50 -37.70 18.95 27.09
CA ALA A 50 -36.53 18.82 27.93
C ALA A 50 -35.77 17.51 27.64
N PHE A 51 -34.49 17.61 27.32
CA PHE A 51 -33.55 16.47 27.36
C PHE A 51 -32.30 16.89 28.15
N PRO A 52 -31.80 16.06 29.08
CA PRO A 52 -30.77 16.45 30.03
C PRO A 52 -29.39 16.68 29.35
N GLU A 53 -28.82 17.84 29.66
CA GLU A 53 -27.54 18.45 29.22
C GLU A 53 -26.28 17.69 29.71
N ASN A 54 -26.18 16.36 29.52
CA ASN A 54 -24.93 15.64 29.82
C ASN A 54 -24.59 14.49 28.85
N LEU A 55 -25.08 14.53 27.61
CA LEU A 55 -24.74 13.55 26.57
C LEU A 55 -24.13 14.15 25.30
N ILE A 56 -24.10 15.47 25.15
CA ILE A 56 -23.66 16.13 23.90
C ILE A 56 -22.13 16.17 23.79
N ASN A 57 -21.40 16.20 24.92
CA ASN A 57 -19.93 16.28 24.91
C ASN A 57 -19.21 14.95 24.65
N GLN A 58 -19.92 13.82 24.61
CA GLN A 58 -19.32 12.53 24.20
C GLN A 58 -19.54 12.19 22.73
N LEU A 59 -20.53 12.81 22.07
CA LEU A 59 -20.84 12.57 20.66
C LEU A 59 -20.08 13.50 19.70
N SER A 60 -19.60 14.66 20.16
CA SER A 60 -18.87 15.64 19.35
C SER A 60 -17.43 15.21 18.99
N VAL A 61 -16.84 14.29 19.76
CA VAL A 61 -15.48 13.75 19.51
C VAL A 61 -15.50 12.66 18.43
N ALA A 62 -16.63 11.97 18.23
CA ALA A 62 -16.74 10.87 17.27
C ALA A 62 -17.08 11.31 15.84
N VAL A 63 -17.67 12.49 15.64
CA VAL A 63 -18.18 12.93 14.33
C VAL A 63 -17.18 13.82 13.56
N THR A 64 -16.18 14.40 14.21
CA THR A 64 -15.28 15.39 13.59
C THR A 64 -14.07 14.80 12.86
N ASN A 65 -13.82 13.49 12.96
CA ASN A 65 -12.70 12.81 12.27
C ASN A 65 -13.11 11.97 11.05
N PHE A 66 -14.39 11.97 10.68
CA PHE A 66 -14.87 11.14 9.57
C PHE A 66 -14.84 11.92 8.26
N SER A 67 -13.73 11.81 7.51
CA SER A 67 -13.68 12.33 6.14
C SER A 67 -14.72 11.60 5.27
N PRO A 68 -15.77 12.30 4.80
CA PRO A 68 -16.92 11.66 4.13
C PRO A 68 -16.56 10.99 2.81
N ALA A 69 -15.43 11.37 2.19
CA ALA A 69 -14.98 10.80 0.92
C ALA A 69 -14.44 9.37 1.04
N ASN A 70 -13.78 9.03 2.15
CA ASN A 70 -13.21 7.68 2.34
C ASN A 70 -14.29 6.67 2.76
N ALA A 71 -15.29 7.13 3.51
CA ALA A 71 -16.45 6.32 3.89
C ALA A 71 -17.29 5.92 2.68
N VAL A 72 -17.54 6.84 1.76
CA VAL A 72 -18.30 6.57 0.52
C VAL A 72 -17.53 5.61 -0.39
N LYS A 73 -16.20 5.77 -0.53
CA LYS A 73 -15.37 4.80 -1.28
C LYS A 73 -15.44 3.39 -0.67
N LYS A 74 -15.44 3.29 0.67
CA LYS A 74 -15.57 2.03 1.39
C LYS A 74 -16.96 1.41 1.24
N ALA A 75 -18.01 2.23 1.22
CA ALA A 75 -19.39 1.78 1.01
C ALA A 75 -19.64 1.27 -0.42
N ILE A 76 -19.10 1.93 -1.44
CA ILE A 76 -19.21 1.47 -2.84
C ILE A 76 -18.44 0.16 -3.06
N ALA A 77 -17.27 0.01 -2.43
CA ALA A 77 -16.52 -1.24 -2.46
C ALA A 77 -17.25 -2.39 -1.73
N ALA A 78 -17.91 -2.12 -0.60
CA ALA A 78 -18.71 -3.09 0.12
C ALA A 78 -19.95 -3.54 -0.68
N ALA A 79 -20.63 -2.62 -1.36
CA ALA A 79 -21.78 -2.94 -2.21
C ALA A 79 -21.41 -3.84 -3.41
N GLN A 80 -20.19 -3.71 -3.94
CA GLN A 80 -19.70 -4.54 -5.05
C GLN A 80 -19.27 -5.95 -4.62
N ALA A 81 -19.02 -6.20 -3.33
CA ALA A 81 -18.51 -7.48 -2.83
C ALA A 81 -19.61 -8.48 -2.40
N GLY A 82 -20.87 -8.06 -2.28
CA GLY A 82 -21.94 -8.86 -1.68
C GLY A 82 -21.78 -9.02 -0.15
N GLN A 83 -22.71 -9.73 0.50
CA GLN A 83 -22.54 -10.12 1.91
C GLN A 83 -21.54 -11.28 1.98
N TYR A 84 -20.35 -11.02 2.53
CA TYR A 84 -19.37 -12.06 2.85
C TYR A 84 -19.11 -12.07 4.36
N ASP A 85 -18.85 -13.27 4.90
CA ASP A 85 -18.47 -13.41 6.31
C ASP A 85 -17.03 -12.89 6.49
N GLU A 86 -16.91 -11.69 7.05
CA GLU A 86 -15.62 -11.04 7.27
C GLU A 86 -14.71 -11.84 8.20
N ALA A 87 -15.26 -12.53 9.20
CA ALA A 87 -14.49 -13.33 10.14
C ALA A 87 -13.93 -14.59 9.46
N ALA A 88 -14.75 -15.26 8.65
CA ALA A 88 -14.31 -16.43 7.89
C ALA A 88 -13.24 -16.06 6.85
N ILE A 89 -13.42 -14.97 6.12
CA ILE A 89 -12.44 -14.50 5.13
C ILE A 89 -11.17 -13.99 5.78
N GLY A 90 -11.28 -13.24 6.88
CA GLY A 90 -10.13 -12.82 7.70
C GLY A 90 -9.32 -14.03 8.16
N GLY A 91 -9.98 -15.06 8.68
CA GLY A 91 -9.34 -16.32 9.07
C GLY A 91 -8.62 -17.02 7.92
N LYS A 92 -9.20 -17.04 6.71
CA LYS A 92 -8.52 -17.58 5.51
C LYS A 92 -7.27 -16.78 5.15
N VAL A 93 -7.34 -15.44 5.18
CA VAL A 93 -6.18 -14.58 4.91
C VAL A 93 -5.08 -14.80 5.94
N ASP A 94 -5.44 -14.91 7.21
CA ASP A 94 -4.51 -15.21 8.30
C ASP A 94 -3.86 -16.58 8.15
N ALA A 95 -4.62 -17.60 7.73
CA ALA A 95 -4.08 -18.92 7.46
C ALA A 95 -3.03 -18.87 6.34
N TYR A 96 -3.33 -18.23 5.21
CA TYR A 96 -2.34 -18.08 4.14
C TYR A 96 -1.04 -17.44 4.66
N ILE A 97 -1.16 -16.33 5.39
CA ILE A 97 -0.02 -15.55 5.88
C ILE A 97 0.79 -16.29 6.96
N LYS A 98 0.14 -17.06 7.83
CA LYS A 98 0.80 -17.78 8.94
C LYS A 98 1.39 -19.12 8.51
N ASP A 99 0.73 -19.82 7.59
CA ASP A 99 1.14 -21.18 7.19
C ASP A 99 2.29 -21.17 6.18
N ASN A 100 2.59 -20.02 5.58
CA ASN A 100 3.59 -19.90 4.54
C ASN A 100 4.62 -18.80 4.88
N PRO A 101 5.92 -19.06 4.67
CA PRO A 101 6.95 -18.08 4.97
C PRO A 101 6.87 -16.85 4.06
N VAL A 102 6.38 -17.04 2.83
CA VAL A 102 6.13 -15.96 1.86
C VAL A 102 4.81 -16.21 1.16
N VAL A 103 3.97 -15.18 1.10
CA VAL A 103 2.69 -15.21 0.37
C VAL A 103 2.63 -14.04 -0.61
N VAL A 104 2.22 -14.34 -1.84
CA VAL A 104 2.00 -13.37 -2.89
C VAL A 104 0.54 -13.45 -3.31
N PHE A 105 -0.26 -12.48 -2.85
CA PHE A 105 -1.60 -12.28 -3.42
C PHE A 105 -1.44 -11.60 -4.79
N SER A 106 -2.01 -12.23 -5.81
CA SER A 106 -1.71 -11.98 -7.22
C SER A 106 -2.98 -11.97 -8.06
N TRP A 107 -2.83 -11.47 -9.30
CA TRP A 107 -3.74 -11.72 -10.41
C TRP A 107 -2.99 -12.38 -11.55
N THR A 108 -3.65 -13.35 -12.18
CA THR A 108 -3.06 -14.26 -13.19
C THR A 108 -2.40 -13.51 -14.34
N ARG A 109 -3.02 -12.41 -14.81
CA ARG A 109 -2.56 -11.62 -15.97
C ARG A 109 -1.94 -10.27 -15.62
N CYS A 110 -1.51 -10.06 -14.37
CA CYS A 110 -0.92 -8.79 -13.96
C CYS A 110 0.60 -8.75 -14.22
N PRO A 111 1.13 -7.76 -14.97
CA PRO A 111 2.56 -7.68 -15.29
C PRO A 111 3.44 -7.51 -14.04
N PHE A 112 2.96 -6.75 -13.04
CA PHE A 112 3.69 -6.53 -11.78
C PHE A 112 3.72 -7.80 -10.91
N CYS A 113 2.66 -8.60 -10.94
CA CYS A 113 2.60 -9.87 -10.21
C CYS A 113 3.55 -10.89 -10.83
N ILE A 114 3.57 -11.00 -12.17
CA ILE A 114 4.52 -11.86 -12.89
C ILE A 114 5.95 -11.46 -12.55
N LYS A 115 6.25 -10.15 -12.54
CA LYS A 115 7.59 -9.66 -12.17
C LYS A 115 7.97 -10.01 -10.73
N ALA A 116 7.05 -9.86 -9.78
CA ALA A 116 7.30 -10.21 -8.38
C ALA A 116 7.57 -11.72 -8.21
N LYS A 117 6.77 -12.57 -8.85
CA LYS A 117 6.97 -14.03 -8.86
C LYS A 117 8.32 -14.41 -9.46
N ARG A 118 8.66 -13.86 -10.62
CA ARG A 118 9.97 -14.09 -11.28
C ARG A 118 11.16 -13.73 -10.40
N GLU A 119 11.07 -12.66 -9.61
CA GLU A 119 12.16 -12.29 -8.70
C GLU A 119 12.33 -13.33 -7.59
N LEU A 120 11.22 -13.77 -6.98
CA LEU A 120 11.25 -14.84 -5.97
C LEU A 120 11.75 -16.16 -6.57
N ASP A 121 11.32 -16.51 -7.78
CA ASP A 121 11.81 -17.66 -8.53
C ASP A 121 13.31 -17.57 -8.82
N SER A 122 13.81 -16.38 -9.19
CA SER A 122 15.23 -16.15 -9.47
C SER A 122 16.12 -16.32 -8.23
N LEU A 123 15.54 -16.06 -7.05
CA LEU A 123 16.18 -16.29 -5.76
C LEU A 123 15.99 -17.73 -5.26
N ASN A 124 15.23 -18.55 -5.99
CA ASN A 124 14.86 -19.91 -5.62
C ASN A 124 14.10 -19.97 -4.27
N ALA A 125 13.34 -18.91 -3.97
CA ALA A 125 12.60 -18.77 -2.73
C ALA A 125 11.30 -19.58 -2.74
N LYS A 126 10.95 -20.18 -1.60
CA LYS A 126 9.66 -20.85 -1.41
C LYS A 126 8.58 -19.81 -1.11
N TYR A 127 7.53 -19.77 -1.92
CA TYR A 127 6.38 -18.89 -1.70
C TYR A 127 5.07 -19.52 -2.18
N LEU A 128 3.96 -19.04 -1.62
CA LEU A 128 2.61 -19.35 -2.08
C LEU A 128 2.07 -18.21 -2.94
N ALA A 129 1.65 -18.49 -4.18
CA ALA A 129 0.90 -17.55 -5.01
C ALA A 129 -0.60 -17.82 -4.88
N VAL A 130 -1.35 -16.79 -4.48
CA VAL A 130 -2.82 -16.85 -4.38
C VAL A 130 -3.42 -15.96 -5.47
N GLU A 131 -3.95 -16.59 -6.52
CA GLU A 131 -4.51 -15.90 -7.70
C GLU A 131 -5.98 -15.51 -7.48
N LEU A 132 -6.19 -14.32 -6.93
CA LEU A 132 -7.50 -13.84 -6.49
C LEU A 132 -8.52 -13.67 -7.63
N ASP A 133 -8.06 -13.49 -8.87
CA ASP A 133 -8.95 -13.33 -10.03
C ASP A 133 -9.62 -14.64 -10.46
N THR A 134 -9.12 -15.78 -10.00
CA THR A 134 -9.65 -17.11 -10.31
C THR A 134 -10.51 -17.71 -9.20
N MET A 135 -10.55 -17.06 -8.03
CA MET A 135 -11.23 -17.55 -6.85
C MET A 135 -12.60 -16.90 -6.69
N ALA A 136 -13.61 -17.67 -6.29
CA ALA A 136 -14.94 -17.14 -5.96
C ALA A 136 -14.87 -16.10 -4.82
N ASP A 137 -14.08 -16.40 -3.78
CA ASP A 137 -13.89 -15.51 -2.62
C ASP A 137 -12.84 -14.41 -2.87
N GLY A 138 -12.29 -14.30 -4.08
CA GLY A 138 -11.16 -13.42 -4.36
C GLY A 138 -11.42 -11.94 -4.09
N ASN A 139 -12.63 -11.47 -4.40
CA ASN A 139 -13.06 -10.10 -4.11
C ASN A 139 -13.21 -9.82 -2.61
N ALA A 140 -13.68 -10.81 -1.84
CA ALA A 140 -13.78 -10.71 -0.39
C ALA A 140 -12.39 -10.68 0.25
N ILE A 141 -11.49 -11.57 -0.17
CA ILE A 141 -10.08 -11.58 0.26
C ILE A 141 -9.40 -10.26 -0.07
N ARG A 142 -9.60 -9.72 -1.27
CA ARG A 142 -9.06 -8.41 -1.67
C ARG A 142 -9.57 -7.28 -0.77
N SER A 143 -10.86 -7.30 -0.43
CA SER A 143 -11.46 -6.32 0.49
C SER A 143 -10.82 -6.40 1.88
N GLU A 144 -10.59 -7.60 2.39
CA GLU A 144 -9.95 -7.83 3.68
C GLU A 144 -8.48 -7.39 3.68
N LEU A 145 -7.72 -7.72 2.64
CA LEU A 145 -6.35 -7.24 2.45
C LEU A 145 -6.30 -5.71 2.40
N ALA A 146 -7.28 -5.07 1.74
CA ALA A 146 -7.36 -3.61 1.67
C ALA A 146 -7.63 -2.97 3.03
N LYS A 147 -8.40 -3.61 3.93
CA LYS A 147 -8.58 -3.13 5.31
C LYS A 147 -7.26 -3.18 6.09
N ARG A 148 -6.44 -4.20 5.86
CA ARG A 148 -5.17 -4.43 6.58
C ARG A 148 -4.03 -3.55 6.10
N THR A 149 -3.88 -3.40 4.78
CA THR A 149 -2.73 -2.70 4.18
C THR A 149 -3.09 -1.32 3.63
N ASN A 150 -4.37 -0.92 3.67
CA ASN A 150 -4.90 0.25 2.97
C ASN A 150 -4.61 0.24 1.45
N ARG A 151 -4.40 -0.95 0.86
CA ARG A 151 -4.08 -1.12 -0.57
C ARG A 151 -4.97 -2.16 -1.23
N THR A 152 -5.50 -1.78 -2.40
CA THR A 152 -6.30 -2.66 -3.25
C THR A 152 -5.54 -3.13 -4.49
N SER A 153 -4.30 -2.67 -4.68
CA SER A 153 -3.44 -3.01 -5.81
C SER A 153 -2.71 -4.33 -5.59
N MET A 154 -2.60 -5.11 -6.67
CA MET A 154 -1.82 -6.34 -6.71
C MET A 154 -0.49 -6.09 -7.45
N PRO A 155 0.61 -6.76 -7.06
CA PRO A 155 0.68 -7.79 -6.02
C PRO A 155 0.61 -7.19 -4.61
N ASN A 156 0.17 -7.99 -3.63
CA ASN A 156 0.27 -7.71 -2.21
C ASN A 156 1.08 -8.85 -1.56
N VAL A 157 2.29 -8.54 -1.11
CA VAL A 157 3.31 -9.51 -0.69
C VAL A 157 3.51 -9.46 0.82
N TRP A 158 3.56 -10.65 1.41
CA TRP A 158 3.78 -10.88 2.83
C TRP A 158 4.98 -11.80 3.02
N ILE A 159 5.86 -11.45 3.96
CA ILE A 159 7.04 -12.25 4.33
C ILE A 159 7.03 -12.40 5.85
N ASN A 160 7.04 -13.63 6.34
CA ASN A 160 7.03 -13.94 7.78
C ASN A 160 5.94 -13.19 8.57
N GLY A 161 4.72 -13.14 8.02
CA GLY A 161 3.61 -12.43 8.64
C GLY A 161 3.57 -10.90 8.42
N GLU A 162 4.62 -10.31 7.84
CA GLU A 162 4.72 -8.86 7.61
C GLU A 162 4.41 -8.48 6.16
N GLY A 163 3.52 -7.50 5.96
CA GLY A 163 3.15 -7.01 4.64
C GLY A 163 4.16 -5.99 4.11
N ILE A 164 4.97 -6.37 3.13
CA ILE A 164 6.00 -5.51 2.52
C ILE A 164 5.43 -4.59 1.42
N GLY A 165 4.16 -4.73 1.09
CA GLY A 165 3.48 -3.94 0.07
C GLY A 165 3.42 -4.66 -1.28
N GLY A 166 3.79 -3.96 -2.36
CA GLY A 166 3.60 -4.47 -3.72
C GLY A 166 4.90 -4.74 -4.46
N CYS A 167 4.86 -4.66 -5.80
CA CYS A 167 6.05 -4.89 -6.61
C CYS A 167 7.02 -3.69 -6.53
N ASN A 168 6.52 -2.49 -6.84
CA ASN A 168 7.29 -1.25 -6.87
C ASN A 168 6.81 -0.20 -5.84
N ASP A 169 5.60 -0.32 -5.28
CA ASP A 169 5.09 0.64 -4.30
C ASP A 169 5.19 0.13 -2.87
N GLY A 170 5.39 1.06 -1.92
CA GLY A 170 5.76 0.76 -0.53
C GLY A 170 7.26 0.46 -0.41
N PRO A 171 7.72 -0.24 0.65
CA PRO A 171 9.08 -0.76 0.68
C PRO A 171 9.30 -1.76 -0.44
N GLY A 172 8.26 -2.51 -0.87
CA GLY A 172 8.11 -3.15 -2.19
C GLY A 172 9.15 -4.22 -2.55
N LEU A 173 8.74 -5.33 -3.16
CA LEU A 173 9.65 -6.45 -3.43
C LEU A 173 10.91 -6.01 -4.22
N MET A 174 10.73 -5.22 -5.28
CA MET A 174 11.83 -4.76 -6.14
C MET A 174 12.74 -3.76 -5.44
N THR A 175 12.19 -2.93 -4.56
CA THR A 175 12.94 -1.92 -3.83
C THR A 175 13.74 -2.57 -2.70
N LEU A 176 13.17 -3.51 -1.97
CA LEU A 176 13.90 -4.35 -0.99
C LEU A 176 15.04 -5.14 -1.64
N GLN A 177 14.83 -5.67 -2.85
CA GLN A 177 15.87 -6.37 -3.58
C GLN A 177 17.03 -5.43 -3.95
N ARG A 178 16.72 -4.23 -4.47
CA ARG A 178 17.74 -3.22 -4.80
C ARG A 178 18.52 -2.74 -3.58
N ASN A 179 17.86 -2.67 -2.43
CA ASN A 179 18.48 -2.28 -1.16
C ASN A 179 19.28 -3.44 -0.52
N GLY A 180 19.21 -4.66 -1.07
CA GLY A 180 19.85 -5.85 -0.50
C GLY A 180 19.17 -6.39 0.76
N GLU A 181 17.95 -5.94 1.06
CA GLU A 181 17.19 -6.30 2.27
C GLU A 181 16.31 -7.55 2.07
N LEU A 182 15.92 -7.83 0.82
CA LEU A 182 15.02 -8.95 0.50
C LEU A 182 15.61 -10.31 0.88
N VAL A 183 16.85 -10.60 0.47
CA VAL A 183 17.49 -11.89 0.76
C VAL A 183 17.61 -12.16 2.27
N PRO A 184 18.09 -11.22 3.11
CA PRO A 184 18.05 -11.37 4.56
C PRO A 184 16.65 -11.66 5.13
N MET A 185 15.61 -11.00 4.62
CA MET A 185 14.23 -11.23 5.05
C MET A 185 13.77 -12.65 4.72
N LEU A 186 14.02 -13.10 3.49
CA LEU A 186 13.66 -14.45 3.04
C LEU A 186 14.39 -15.55 3.82
N LYS A 187 15.67 -15.35 4.15
CA LYS A 187 16.43 -16.27 5.01
C LYS A 187 15.85 -16.35 6.42
N ARG A 188 15.52 -15.21 7.03
CA ARG A 188 14.88 -15.19 8.36
C ARG A 188 13.51 -15.87 8.37
N ALA A 189 12.79 -15.78 7.25
CA ALA A 189 11.51 -16.46 7.07
C ALA A 189 11.64 -17.97 6.80
N GLY A 190 12.85 -18.50 6.56
CA GLY A 190 13.04 -19.90 6.14
C GLY A 190 12.56 -20.20 4.73
N ALA A 191 12.47 -19.18 3.87
CA ALA A 191 12.08 -19.31 2.46
C ALA A 191 13.24 -19.63 1.53
N LEU A 192 14.49 -19.48 2.00
CA LEU A 192 15.76 -19.74 1.30
C LEU A 192 16.60 -20.76 2.05
#